data_AF-A0A3D0RRX9-F1
#
_entry.id   AF-A0A3D0RRX9-F1
#
_cell.length_a   1.000
_cell.length_b   1.000
_cell.length_c   1.000
_cell.angle_alpha   90.00
_cell.angle_beta   90.00
_cell.angle_gamma   90.00
#
_symmetry.space_group_name_H-M   'P 1'
#
loop_
_entity.id
_entity.type
_entity.pdbx_description
1 polymer ?
#
loop_
_entity_poly.entity_id
_entity_poly.type
_entity_poly.pdbx_seq_one_letter_code
_entity_poly.pdbx_strand_id
1 'polypeptide(L)'
;MSFPETEIFTKLVTRVFRIEDVTSLDANDKENKGFFLRYRGQLIGEESAEAYDQLAESLNQYNVMPLFREEEGKHVIYLAQKLPEPKQENIRTNIILFILTVLSVMLAGAQPEGPVPNDTWGVIVVLAKSIFTGWPFAVSLLGILLAHELGHYFMSRYHKTPASLPYFIPFPLSPLGTMGAAIIMRGIPKNKRVLFDIGVAGPIAGLVVAIPVLLLGLSLSELGTIDPNPNGFLEGNSLIYLLSKFIVFGQLLPAPVEPQGFLYWLQYFFTGRPIP
;
A
#
# COMPACT_ATOMS: atom_id res chain seq x y z
N MET A 1 27.50 -20.82 -12.03
CA MET A 1 28.01 -21.66 -10.93
C MET A 1 27.28 -22.99 -11.01
N SER A 2 27.99 -24.12 -10.96
CA SER A 2 27.35 -25.44 -10.88
C SER A 2 26.63 -25.55 -9.54
N PHE A 3 25.35 -25.88 -9.55
CA PHE A 3 24.63 -26.17 -8.31
C PHE A 3 25.22 -27.44 -7.66
N PRO A 4 25.15 -27.57 -6.32
CA PRO A 4 25.41 -28.83 -5.63
C PRO A 4 24.56 -29.96 -6.22
N GLU A 5 25.04 -31.20 -6.10
CA GLU A 5 24.26 -32.38 -6.48
C GLU A 5 22.88 -32.38 -5.79
N THR A 6 21.83 -32.73 -6.54
CA THR A 6 20.43 -32.75 -6.08
C THR A 6 20.22 -33.54 -4.78
N GLU A 7 21.10 -34.49 -4.48
CA GLU A 7 21.10 -35.27 -3.24
C GLU A 7 21.31 -34.41 -1.99
N ILE A 8 22.16 -33.39 -2.04
CA ILE A 8 22.44 -32.51 -0.89
C ILE A 8 21.19 -31.72 -0.53
N PHE A 9 20.53 -31.12 -1.53
CA PHE A 9 19.29 -30.40 -1.33
C PHE A 9 18.17 -31.31 -0.82
N THR A 10 18.06 -32.50 -1.39
CA THR A 10 17.06 -33.50 -0.97
C THR A 10 17.23 -33.88 0.49
N LYS A 11 18.48 -34.09 0.96
CA LYS A 11 18.78 -34.37 2.38
C LYS A 11 18.42 -33.21 3.33
N LEU A 12 18.51 -31.97 2.87
CA LEU A 12 18.11 -30.81 3.68
C LEU A 12 16.58 -30.69 3.74
N VAL A 13 15.89 -30.91 2.62
CA VAL A 13 14.43 -30.85 2.54
C VAL A 13 13.79 -31.97 3.36
N THR A 14 14.33 -33.20 3.35
CA THR A 14 13.76 -34.33 4.13
C THR A 14 13.74 -34.12 5.63
N ARG A 15 14.53 -33.16 6.18
CA ARG A 15 14.52 -32.83 7.61
C ARG A 15 13.23 -32.17 8.06
N VAL A 16 12.60 -31.41 7.17
CA VAL A 16 11.39 -30.63 7.47
C VAL A 16 10.17 -31.08 6.65
N PHE A 17 10.38 -31.95 5.66
CA PHE A 17 9.38 -32.27 4.66
C PHE A 17 9.41 -33.76 4.26
N ARG A 18 8.26 -34.42 4.32
CA ARG A 18 8.08 -35.78 3.80
C ARG A 18 7.82 -35.71 2.29
N ILE A 19 8.84 -36.07 1.53
CA ILE A 19 8.83 -36.01 0.07
C ILE A 19 8.06 -37.20 -0.51
N GLU A 20 7.11 -36.93 -1.41
CA GLU A 20 6.43 -37.93 -2.24
C GLU A 20 7.01 -37.95 -3.66
N ASP A 21 7.33 -36.78 -4.21
CA ASP A 21 7.79 -36.59 -5.58
C ASP A 21 8.82 -35.44 -5.66
N VAL A 22 9.80 -35.59 -6.55
CA VAL A 22 10.85 -34.61 -6.84
C VAL A 22 10.91 -34.37 -8.34
N THR A 23 10.68 -33.12 -8.75
CA THR A 23 10.89 -32.68 -10.13
C THR A 23 12.13 -31.80 -10.19
N SER A 24 13.13 -32.22 -10.98
CA SER A 24 14.29 -31.39 -11.32
C SER A 24 14.04 -30.71 -12.65
N LEU A 25 14.17 -29.39 -12.68
CA LEU A 25 14.16 -28.62 -13.93
C LEU A 25 15.58 -28.23 -14.27
N ASP A 26 15.91 -28.29 -15.57
CA ASP A 26 17.24 -27.97 -16.04
C ASP A 26 17.47 -26.46 -15.93
N ALA A 27 18.48 -26.02 -15.17
CA ALA A 27 18.64 -24.61 -14.82
C ALA A 27 18.84 -23.67 -16.03
N ASN A 28 19.20 -24.21 -17.20
CA ASN A 28 19.38 -23.51 -18.46
C ASN A 28 18.12 -23.40 -19.32
N ASP A 29 16.99 -23.97 -18.90
CA ASP A 29 15.76 -23.89 -19.65
C ASP A 29 15.15 -22.47 -19.55
N LYS A 30 14.95 -21.81 -20.69
CA LYS A 30 14.45 -20.43 -20.77
C LYS A 30 12.99 -20.31 -20.34
N GLU A 31 12.27 -21.42 -20.19
CA GLU A 31 10.91 -21.50 -19.65
C GLU A 31 10.85 -21.72 -18.13
N ASN A 32 11.99 -21.78 -17.43
CA ASN A 32 11.98 -22.02 -15.99
C ASN A 32 11.23 -20.93 -15.23
N LYS A 33 10.22 -21.35 -14.47
CA LYS A 33 9.39 -20.54 -13.57
C LYS A 33 10.14 -20.03 -12.33
N GLY A 34 11.44 -19.73 -12.46
CA GLY A 34 12.29 -19.17 -11.40
C GLY A 34 12.76 -20.17 -10.34
N PHE A 35 12.58 -21.47 -10.53
CA PHE A 35 13.05 -22.52 -9.61
C PHE A 35 13.75 -23.65 -10.39
N PHE A 36 14.62 -24.39 -9.72
CA PHE A 36 15.37 -25.52 -10.32
C PHE A 36 15.02 -26.88 -9.71
N LEU A 37 14.47 -26.90 -8.49
CA LEU A 37 13.93 -28.12 -7.85
C LEU A 37 12.53 -27.87 -7.29
N ARG A 38 11.66 -28.86 -7.42
CA ARG A 38 10.32 -28.88 -6.84
C ARG A 38 10.15 -30.17 -6.05
N TYR A 39 9.75 -30.04 -4.80
CA TYR A 39 9.44 -31.15 -3.89
C TYR A 39 7.95 -31.11 -3.55
N ARG A 40 7.22 -32.21 -3.79
CA ARG A 40 5.79 -32.34 -3.45
C ARG A 40 5.62 -33.35 -2.33
N GLY A 41 4.74 -33.07 -1.36
CA GLY A 41 4.50 -33.94 -0.22
C GLY A 41 3.82 -33.25 0.96
N GLN A 42 4.27 -33.56 2.18
CA GLN A 42 3.69 -33.04 3.42
C GLN A 42 4.76 -32.51 4.38
N LEU A 43 4.46 -31.42 5.08
CA LEU A 43 5.30 -30.90 6.15
C LEU A 43 5.30 -31.86 7.35
N ILE A 44 6.46 -32.05 7.97
CA ILE A 44 6.62 -32.95 9.11
C ILE A 44 6.11 -32.29 10.41
N GLY A 45 6.16 -30.96 10.50
CA GLY A 45 5.66 -30.18 11.64
C GLY A 45 4.36 -29.42 11.33
N GLU A 46 3.65 -29.00 12.38
CA GLU A 46 2.43 -28.20 12.26
C GLU A 46 2.73 -26.74 11.84
N GLU A 47 3.88 -26.18 12.25
CA GLU A 47 4.24 -24.81 11.93
C GLU A 47 5.10 -24.68 10.66
N SER A 48 4.46 -24.25 9.57
CA SER A 48 5.14 -23.95 8.29
C SER A 48 6.24 -22.88 8.40
N ALA A 49 6.15 -21.97 9.38
CA ALA A 49 7.11 -20.89 9.57
C ALA A 49 8.46 -21.39 10.13
N GLU A 50 8.45 -22.28 11.12
CA GLU A 50 9.66 -22.87 11.69
C GLU A 50 10.38 -23.77 10.68
N ALA A 51 9.60 -24.58 9.94
CA ALA A 51 10.12 -25.42 8.87
C ALA A 51 10.80 -24.59 7.76
N TYR A 52 10.21 -23.44 7.42
CA TYR A 52 10.83 -22.50 6.49
C TYR A 52 12.16 -21.96 7.04
N ASP A 53 12.20 -21.51 8.29
CA ASP A 53 13.40 -20.89 8.87
C ASP A 53 14.57 -21.87 8.95
N GLN A 54 14.32 -23.12 9.39
CA GLN A 54 15.34 -24.17 9.44
C GLN A 54 15.91 -24.52 8.05
N LEU A 55 15.02 -24.64 7.06
CA LEU A 55 15.41 -24.98 5.70
C LEU A 55 16.12 -23.81 5.02
N ALA A 56 15.63 -22.58 5.20
CA ALA A 56 16.23 -21.38 4.63
C ALA A 56 17.64 -21.13 5.19
N GLU A 57 17.85 -21.32 6.49
CA GLU A 57 19.17 -21.20 7.13
C GLU A 57 20.15 -22.23 6.56
N SER A 58 19.70 -23.48 6.40
CA SER A 58 20.50 -24.57 5.82
C SER A 58 20.85 -24.34 4.35
N LEU A 59 19.96 -23.70 3.58
CA LEU A 59 20.14 -23.42 2.15
C LEU A 59 20.92 -22.12 1.89
N ASN A 60 21.04 -21.24 2.88
CA ASN A 60 21.70 -19.94 2.74
C ASN A 60 23.15 -20.07 2.28
N GLN A 61 23.86 -21.11 2.73
CA GLN A 61 25.23 -21.43 2.32
C GLN A 61 25.39 -21.72 0.82
N TYR A 62 24.30 -22.07 0.14
CA TYR A 62 24.28 -22.40 -1.29
C TYR A 62 23.67 -21.29 -2.15
N ASN A 63 23.35 -20.12 -1.58
CA ASN A 63 22.60 -19.06 -2.27
C ASN A 63 21.28 -19.55 -2.88
N VAL A 64 20.58 -20.43 -2.16
CA VAL A 64 19.29 -20.98 -2.53
C VAL A 64 18.25 -20.55 -1.50
N MET A 65 17.04 -20.22 -1.94
CA MET A 65 15.91 -19.98 -1.05
C MET A 65 14.80 -21.01 -1.29
N PRO A 66 14.19 -21.54 -0.22
CA PRO A 66 13.00 -22.36 -0.35
C PRO A 66 11.75 -21.48 -0.48
N LEU A 67 10.80 -21.89 -1.30
CA LEU A 67 9.52 -21.23 -1.50
C LEU A 67 8.40 -22.22 -1.23
N PHE A 68 7.66 -21.99 -0.15
CA PHE A 68 6.60 -22.89 0.28
C PHE A 68 5.29 -22.48 -0.40
N ARG A 69 4.62 -23.44 -1.02
CA ARG A 69 3.32 -23.28 -1.66
C ARG A 69 2.43 -24.48 -1.33
N GLU A 70 1.15 -24.31 -1.62
CA GLU A 70 0.16 -25.37 -1.53
C GLU A 70 -0.51 -25.47 -2.90
N GLU A 71 -0.51 -26.68 -3.48
CA GLU A 71 -1.08 -26.99 -4.79
C GLU A 71 -1.93 -28.25 -4.67
N GLU A 72 -3.22 -28.14 -5.06
CA GLU A 72 -4.18 -29.26 -5.03
C GLU A 72 -4.27 -29.94 -3.65
N GLY A 73 -4.20 -29.16 -2.56
CA GLY A 73 -4.24 -29.68 -1.18
C GLY A 73 -2.98 -30.43 -0.73
N LYS A 74 -1.88 -30.33 -1.49
CA LYS A 74 -0.56 -30.85 -1.11
C LYS A 74 0.43 -29.70 -0.92
N HIS A 75 1.35 -29.86 0.02
CA HIS A 75 2.44 -28.91 0.21
C HIS A 75 3.49 -29.10 -0.90
N VAL A 76 4.06 -27.99 -1.36
CA VAL A 76 5.10 -27.98 -2.38
C VAL A 76 6.21 -27.01 -1.95
N ILE A 77 7.46 -27.45 -2.03
CA ILE A 77 8.64 -26.63 -1.79
C ILE A 77 9.38 -26.46 -3.11
N TYR A 78 9.50 -25.21 -3.57
CA TYR A 78 10.33 -24.84 -4.71
C TYR A 78 11.68 -24.32 -4.23
N LEU A 79 12.78 -24.81 -4.79
CA LEU A 79 14.11 -24.22 -4.56
C LEU A 79 14.46 -23.29 -5.70
N ALA A 80 14.69 -22.02 -5.35
CA ALA A 80 15.02 -20.96 -6.28
C ALA A 80 16.39 -20.34 -5.94
N GLN A 81 17.09 -19.79 -6.93
CA GLN A 81 18.29 -19.00 -6.64
C GLN A 81 17.92 -17.79 -5.80
N LYS A 82 18.75 -17.51 -4.79
CA LYS A 82 18.65 -16.29 -4.01
C LYS A 82 18.98 -15.11 -4.92
N LEU A 83 18.01 -14.22 -5.13
CA LEU A 83 18.24 -12.98 -5.89
C LEU A 83 19.35 -12.18 -5.21
N PRO A 84 20.23 -11.50 -5.97
CA PRO A 84 21.30 -10.68 -5.41
C PRO A 84 20.70 -9.66 -4.44
N GLU A 85 21.42 -9.38 -3.35
CA GLU A 85 20.92 -8.43 -2.35
C GLU A 85 20.60 -7.09 -3.03
N PRO A 86 19.40 -6.54 -2.78
CA PRO A 86 18.92 -5.35 -3.46
C PRO A 86 19.88 -4.19 -3.19
N LYS A 87 20.29 -3.49 -4.25
CA LYS A 87 21.21 -2.34 -4.17
C LYS A 87 20.74 -1.36 -3.08
N GLN A 88 21.68 -0.89 -2.26
CA GLN A 88 21.38 0.06 -1.19
C GLN A 88 20.74 1.32 -1.78
N GLU A 89 19.75 1.87 -1.08
CA GLU A 89 19.01 3.03 -1.55
C GLU A 89 19.86 4.28 -1.49
N ASN A 90 19.77 5.08 -2.55
CA ASN A 90 20.22 6.45 -2.49
C ASN A 90 19.20 7.25 -1.68
N ILE A 91 19.42 7.34 -0.36
CA ILE A 91 18.60 8.14 0.57
C ILE A 91 18.35 9.56 0.02
N ARG A 92 19.33 10.12 -0.70
CA ARG A 92 19.21 11.41 -1.39
C ARG A 92 18.04 11.47 -2.36
N THR A 93 17.82 10.43 -3.16
CA THR A 93 16.69 10.35 -4.10
C THR A 93 15.37 10.38 -3.36
N ASN A 94 15.24 9.62 -2.26
CA ASN A 94 14.01 9.58 -1.46
C ASN A 94 13.72 10.96 -0.84
N ILE A 95 14.75 11.64 -0.33
CA ILE A 95 14.62 12.99 0.23
C ILE A 95 14.21 14.00 -0.85
N ILE A 96 14.86 13.98 -2.01
CA ILE A 96 14.52 14.89 -3.12
C ILE A 96 13.07 14.66 -3.57
N LEU A 97 12.67 13.40 -3.77
CA LEU A 97 11.31 13.05 -4.15
C LEU A 97 10.29 13.45 -3.08
N PHE A 98 10.61 13.28 -1.80
CA PHE A 98 9.75 13.72 -0.71
C PHE A 98 9.55 15.24 -0.73
N ILE A 99 10.63 16.02 -0.86
CA ILE A 99 10.56 17.49 -0.95
C ILE A 99 9.73 17.92 -2.17
N LEU A 100 9.97 17.31 -3.33
CA LEU A 100 9.17 17.59 -4.53
C LEU A 100 7.69 17.25 -4.32
N THR A 101 7.39 16.17 -3.60
CA THR A 101 6.02 15.76 -3.31
C THR A 101 5.36 16.75 -2.34
N VAL A 102 6.07 17.22 -1.31
CA VAL A 102 5.58 18.28 -0.41
C VAL A 102 5.18 19.52 -1.20
N LEU A 103 6.06 20.03 -2.06
CA LEU A 103 5.77 21.21 -2.88
C LEU A 103 4.59 20.98 -3.83
N SER A 104 4.54 19.79 -4.43
CA SER A 104 3.50 19.38 -5.36
C SER A 104 2.11 19.27 -4.69
N VAL A 105 2.04 18.71 -3.48
CA VAL A 105 0.80 18.62 -2.69
C VAL A 105 0.40 19.98 -2.14
N MET A 106 1.35 20.80 -1.68
CA MET A 106 1.08 22.18 -1.26
C MET A 106 0.51 23.03 -2.40
N LEU A 107 1.01 22.84 -3.62
CA LEU A 107 0.48 23.49 -4.82
C LEU A 107 -0.95 23.05 -5.12
N ALA A 108 -1.24 21.75 -5.01
CA ALA A 108 -2.59 21.22 -5.23
C ALA A 108 -3.60 21.71 -4.18
N GLY A 109 -3.17 21.88 -2.93
CA GLY A 109 -3.99 22.43 -1.85
C GLY A 109 -3.98 23.97 -1.75
N ALA A 110 -3.30 24.66 -2.66
CA ALA A 110 -3.19 26.12 -2.60
C ALA A 110 -4.55 26.77 -2.86
N GLN A 111 -4.93 27.70 -1.98
CA GLN A 111 -6.12 28.53 -2.12
C GLN A 111 -5.70 29.95 -2.50
N PRO A 112 -5.71 30.30 -3.80
CA PRO A 112 -5.34 31.64 -4.25
C PRO A 112 -6.44 32.66 -3.93
N GLU A 113 -6.04 33.77 -3.33
CA GLU A 113 -6.93 34.91 -3.08
C GLU A 113 -6.91 35.87 -4.27
N GLY A 114 -8.10 36.22 -4.80
CA GLY A 114 -8.27 37.22 -5.84
C GLY A 114 -8.59 36.68 -7.23
N PRO A 115 -8.65 37.55 -8.26
CA PRO A 115 -9.01 37.16 -9.62
C PRO A 115 -7.92 36.27 -10.22
N VAL A 116 -8.32 35.10 -10.73
CA VAL A 116 -7.42 34.21 -11.47
C VAL A 116 -7.09 34.89 -12.82
N PRO A 117 -5.81 35.18 -13.12
CA PRO A 117 -5.43 35.77 -14.39
C PRO A 117 -5.76 34.84 -15.56
N ASN A 118 -6.10 35.41 -16.73
CA ASN A 118 -6.38 34.62 -17.94
C ASN A 118 -5.09 34.16 -18.66
N ASP A 119 -3.93 34.72 -18.29
CA ASP A 119 -2.63 34.36 -18.82
C ASP A 119 -1.98 33.24 -18.00
N THR A 120 -1.38 32.26 -18.69
CA THR A 120 -0.75 31.09 -18.07
C THR A 120 0.36 31.47 -17.08
N TRP A 121 1.10 32.53 -17.38
CA TRP A 121 2.15 33.05 -16.50
C TRP A 121 1.57 33.64 -15.21
N GLY A 122 0.52 34.44 -15.31
CA GLY A 122 -0.21 34.98 -14.16
C GLY A 122 -0.76 33.89 -13.24
N VAL A 123 -1.33 32.82 -13.80
CA VAL A 123 -1.79 31.66 -13.02
C VAL A 123 -0.65 31.01 -12.23
N ILE A 124 0.51 30.77 -12.87
CA ILE A 124 1.69 30.19 -12.20
C ILE A 124 2.18 31.10 -11.06
N VAL A 125 2.23 32.42 -11.29
CA VAL A 125 2.69 33.38 -10.26
C VAL A 125 1.73 33.42 -9.07
N VAL A 126 0.42 33.41 -9.31
CA VAL A 126 -0.60 33.41 -8.24
C VAL A 126 -0.54 32.12 -7.42
N LEU A 127 -0.42 30.97 -8.09
CA LEU A 127 -0.26 29.67 -7.43
C LEU A 127 1.05 29.60 -6.62
N ALA A 128 2.16 30.09 -7.18
CA ALA A 128 3.45 30.11 -6.48
C ALA A 128 3.42 31.01 -5.23
N LYS A 129 2.70 32.14 -5.27
CA LYS A 129 2.50 33.00 -4.09
C LYS A 129 1.63 32.33 -3.03
N SER A 130 0.65 31.55 -3.46
CA SER A 130 -0.34 30.90 -2.59
C SER A 130 0.08 29.52 -2.12
N ILE A 131 1.24 29.01 -2.54
CA ILE A 131 1.69 27.65 -2.22
C ILE A 131 1.69 27.36 -0.71
N PHE A 132 2.01 28.37 0.10
CA PHE A 132 2.05 28.21 1.55
C PHE A 132 0.66 28.07 2.19
N THR A 133 -0.43 28.46 1.53
CA THR A 133 -1.79 28.24 2.08
C THR A 133 -2.20 26.77 2.02
N GLY A 134 -1.60 25.96 1.14
CA GLY A 134 -1.84 24.53 1.02
C GLY A 134 -1.15 23.65 2.07
N TRP A 135 -0.47 24.23 3.07
CA TRP A 135 0.22 23.46 4.10
C TRP A 135 -0.69 22.52 4.93
N PRO A 136 -1.94 22.88 5.30
CA PRO A 136 -2.79 21.97 6.08
C PRO A 136 -3.17 20.73 5.28
N PHE A 137 -3.43 20.93 3.97
CA PHE A 137 -3.70 19.83 3.04
C PHE A 137 -2.49 18.91 2.90
N ALA A 138 -1.30 19.48 2.70
CA ALA A 138 -0.06 18.72 2.56
C ALA A 138 0.28 17.91 3.81
N VAL A 139 0.19 18.52 5.01
CA VAL A 139 0.45 17.82 6.27
C VAL A 139 -0.54 16.67 6.49
N SER A 140 -1.83 16.92 6.20
CA SER A 140 -2.88 15.92 6.35
C SER A 140 -2.67 14.73 5.42
N LEU A 141 -2.53 14.99 4.11
CA LEU A 141 -2.39 13.94 3.11
C LEU A 141 -1.08 13.17 3.25
N LEU A 142 0.05 13.87 3.40
CA LEU A 142 1.35 13.22 3.57
C LEU A 142 1.46 12.47 4.89
N GLY A 143 0.83 12.97 5.96
CA GLY A 143 0.75 12.26 7.23
C GLY A 143 0.06 10.90 7.09
N ILE A 144 -1.08 10.85 6.39
CA ILE A 144 -1.82 9.61 6.13
C ILE A 144 -1.00 8.65 5.25
N LEU A 145 -0.43 9.14 4.15
CA LEU A 145 0.38 8.32 3.23
C LEU A 145 1.64 7.79 3.92
N LEU A 146 2.32 8.63 4.70
CA LEU A 146 3.51 8.23 5.45
C LEU A 146 3.14 7.15 6.48
N ALA A 147 2.05 7.33 7.24
CA ALA A 147 1.59 6.34 8.20
C ALA A 147 1.24 5.00 7.52
N HIS A 148 0.59 5.06 6.36
CA HIS A 148 0.28 3.88 5.56
C HIS A 148 1.53 3.10 5.16
N GLU A 149 2.50 3.77 4.54
CA GLU A 149 3.74 3.12 4.11
C GLU A 149 4.62 2.66 5.28
N LEU A 150 4.63 3.42 6.38
CA LEU A 150 5.31 3.00 7.61
C LEU A 150 4.66 1.76 8.23
N GLY A 151 3.33 1.60 8.13
CA GLY A 151 2.63 0.38 8.54
C GLY A 151 3.17 -0.85 7.79
N HIS A 152 3.28 -0.75 6.46
CA HIS A 152 3.89 -1.81 5.66
C HIS A 152 5.37 -2.04 6.02
N TYR A 153 6.13 -0.97 6.23
CA TYR A 153 7.56 -1.04 6.56
C TYR A 153 7.82 -1.72 7.92
N PHE A 154 7.11 -1.29 8.98
CA PHE A 154 7.28 -1.86 10.31
C PHE A 154 6.86 -3.33 10.37
N MET A 155 5.78 -3.70 9.69
CA MET A 155 5.36 -5.11 9.62
C MET A 155 6.35 -5.96 8.82
N SER A 156 6.88 -5.43 7.72
CA SER A 156 7.95 -6.09 6.97
C SER A 156 9.19 -6.31 7.83
N ARG A 157 9.57 -5.29 8.62
CA ARG A 157 10.72 -5.38 9.53
C ARG A 157 10.49 -6.40 10.65
N TYR A 158 9.29 -6.46 11.21
CA TYR A 158 8.88 -7.44 12.22
C TYR A 158 9.02 -8.87 11.70
N HIS A 159 8.54 -9.13 10.48
CA HIS A 159 8.67 -10.46 9.83
C HIS A 159 10.04 -10.73 9.18
N LYS A 160 11.01 -9.83 9.37
CA LYS A 160 12.36 -9.92 8.78
C LYS A 160 12.34 -10.01 7.25
N THR A 161 11.32 -9.42 6.61
CA THR A 161 11.23 -9.29 5.16
C THR A 161 11.93 -7.99 4.73
N PRO A 162 12.95 -8.05 3.87
CA PRO A 162 13.63 -6.85 3.37
C PRO A 162 12.67 -5.92 2.61
N ALA A 163 12.57 -4.68 3.08
CA ALA A 163 11.73 -3.63 2.48
C ALA A 163 12.53 -2.34 2.30
N SER A 164 12.12 -1.58 1.30
CA SER A 164 12.60 -0.24 0.95
C SER A 164 12.13 0.81 1.96
N LEU A 165 12.75 1.99 1.98
CA LEU A 165 12.10 3.16 2.60
C LEU A 165 10.99 3.68 1.68
N PRO A 166 9.98 4.41 2.20
CA PRO A 166 8.89 4.94 1.39
C PRO A 166 9.39 5.87 0.28
N TYR A 167 8.97 5.59 -0.96
CA TYR A 167 9.21 6.44 -2.12
C TYR A 167 7.96 7.27 -2.41
N PHE A 168 8.06 8.59 -2.27
CA PHE A 168 6.98 9.50 -2.63
C PHE A 168 7.05 9.84 -4.11
N ILE A 169 5.89 9.90 -4.78
CA ILE A 169 5.80 10.17 -6.21
C ILE A 169 5.07 11.50 -6.41
N PRO A 170 5.78 12.59 -6.74
CA PRO A 170 5.17 13.89 -6.96
C PRO A 170 4.36 13.88 -8.26
N PHE A 171 3.17 14.48 -8.23
CA PHE A 171 2.39 14.68 -9.44
C PHE A 171 1.55 15.97 -9.35
N PRO A 172 2.14 17.13 -9.67
CA PRO A 172 1.57 18.45 -9.34
C PRO A 172 0.31 18.80 -10.11
N LEU A 173 0.06 18.11 -11.23
CA LEU A 173 -1.14 18.31 -12.05
C LEU A 173 -2.33 17.45 -11.59
N SER A 174 -2.15 16.61 -10.56
CA SER A 174 -3.25 15.83 -9.99
C SER A 174 -4.02 16.61 -8.92
N PRO A 175 -5.31 16.31 -8.70
CA PRO A 175 -6.10 16.93 -7.64
C PRO A 175 -5.51 16.77 -6.23
N LEU A 176 -4.72 15.71 -6.00
CA LEU A 176 -4.06 15.44 -4.72
C LEU A 176 -2.61 15.94 -4.67
N GLY A 177 -2.03 16.35 -5.80
CA GLY A 177 -0.62 16.73 -5.92
C GLY A 177 0.39 15.58 -5.77
N THR A 178 -0.06 14.32 -5.75
CA THR A 178 0.81 13.14 -5.63
C THR A 178 0.14 11.90 -6.22
N MET A 179 0.94 10.95 -6.72
CA MET A 179 0.45 9.60 -7.04
C MET A 179 0.46 8.68 -5.80
N GLY A 180 0.89 9.19 -4.65
CA GLY A 180 1.02 8.45 -3.41
C GLY A 180 2.48 8.20 -3.04
N ALA A 181 2.65 7.28 -2.10
CA ALA A 181 3.93 6.73 -1.73
C ALA A 181 3.87 5.20 -1.83
N ALA A 182 5.01 4.55 -1.99
CA ALA A 182 5.08 3.09 -1.99
C ALA A 182 6.41 2.60 -1.43
N ILE A 183 6.37 1.50 -0.69
CA ILE A 183 7.54 0.69 -0.39
C ILE A 183 7.76 -0.39 -1.46
N ILE A 184 9.01 -0.71 -1.74
CA ILE A 184 9.41 -1.82 -2.59
C ILE A 184 9.77 -3.00 -1.70
N MET A 185 8.97 -4.06 -1.77
CA MET A 185 9.30 -5.32 -1.11
C MET A 185 10.43 -6.00 -1.89
N ARG A 186 11.59 -6.20 -1.25
CA ARG A 186 12.81 -6.69 -1.91
C ARG A 186 13.08 -8.17 -1.64
N GLY A 187 12.39 -8.75 -0.67
CA GLY A 187 12.43 -10.18 -0.39
C GLY A 187 11.06 -10.82 -0.60
N ILE A 188 11.06 -12.13 -0.77
CA ILE A 188 9.83 -12.90 -0.87
C ILE A 188 9.34 -13.19 0.57
N PRO A 189 8.07 -12.88 0.90
CA PRO A 189 7.48 -13.26 2.18
C PRO A 189 7.55 -14.76 2.41
N LYS A 190 7.79 -15.17 3.66
CA LYS A 190 7.97 -16.58 4.03
C LYS A 190 6.76 -17.46 3.69
N ASN A 191 5.55 -16.90 3.84
CA ASN A 191 4.29 -17.57 3.55
C ASN A 191 3.18 -16.53 3.30
N LYS A 192 1.98 -17.01 2.94
CA LYS A 192 0.80 -16.17 2.67
C LYS A 192 0.32 -15.37 3.88
N ARG A 193 0.54 -15.88 5.10
CA ARG A 193 0.15 -15.19 6.34
C ARG A 193 0.99 -13.94 6.55
N VAL A 194 2.31 -14.05 6.39
CA VAL A 194 3.23 -12.90 6.45
C VAL A 194 2.89 -11.86 5.37
N LEU A 195 2.57 -12.31 4.15
CA LEU A 195 2.14 -11.41 3.08
C LEU A 195 0.84 -10.67 3.45
N PHE A 196 -0.12 -11.36 4.05
CA PHE A 196 -1.37 -10.77 4.52
C PHE A 196 -1.13 -9.75 5.65
N ASP A 197 -0.33 -10.12 6.65
CA ASP A 197 -0.01 -9.25 7.79
C ASP A 197 0.65 -7.94 7.30
N ILE A 198 1.65 -8.05 6.41
CA ILE A 198 2.28 -6.89 5.78
C ILE A 198 1.26 -6.08 4.97
N GLY A 199 0.43 -6.76 4.16
CA GLY A 199 -0.55 -6.12 3.29
C GLY A 199 -1.64 -5.36 4.03
N VAL A 200 -2.08 -5.83 5.20
CA VAL A 200 -3.15 -5.18 5.97
C VAL A 200 -2.63 -4.07 6.89
N ALA A 201 -1.35 -4.15 7.30
CA ALA A 201 -0.76 -3.19 8.24
C ALA A 201 -0.78 -1.74 7.73
N GLY A 202 -0.51 -1.53 6.44
CA GLY A 202 -0.53 -0.19 5.84
C GLY A 202 -1.91 0.47 5.85
N PRO A 203 -2.95 -0.17 5.28
CA PRO A 203 -4.32 0.33 5.34
C PRO A 203 -4.80 0.65 6.76
N ILE A 204 -4.51 -0.21 7.74
CA ILE A 204 -4.90 0.01 9.14
C ILE A 204 -4.17 1.24 9.71
N ALA A 205 -2.85 1.33 9.54
CA ALA A 205 -2.07 2.47 10.03
C ALA A 205 -2.51 3.79 9.40
N GLY A 206 -2.76 3.80 8.08
CA GLY A 206 -3.30 4.96 7.39
C GLY A 206 -4.68 5.35 7.89
N LEU A 207 -5.58 4.39 8.11
CA LEU A 207 -6.93 4.64 8.63
C LEU A 207 -6.92 5.24 10.05
N VAL A 208 -6.04 4.74 10.92
CA VAL A 208 -5.88 5.26 12.30
C VAL A 208 -5.48 6.73 12.31
N VAL A 209 -4.67 7.17 11.33
CA VAL A 209 -4.30 8.59 11.19
C VAL A 209 -5.38 9.38 10.45
N ALA A 210 -6.03 8.78 9.45
CA ALA A 210 -7.05 9.44 8.65
C ALA A 210 -8.29 9.82 9.47
N ILE A 211 -8.72 9.00 10.44
CA ILE A 211 -9.91 9.28 11.25
C ILE A 211 -9.76 10.57 12.07
N PRO A 212 -8.72 10.77 12.90
CA PRO A 212 -8.52 12.03 13.62
C PRO A 212 -8.38 13.25 12.69
N VAL A 213 -7.65 13.09 11.59
CA VAL A 213 -7.47 14.17 10.59
C VAL A 213 -8.80 14.56 9.97
N LEU A 214 -9.64 13.57 9.63
CA LEU A 214 -10.98 13.78 9.10
C LEU A 214 -11.88 14.50 10.11
N LEU A 215 -11.90 14.05 11.37
CA LEU A 215 -12.71 14.67 12.41
C LEU A 215 -12.27 16.13 12.67
N LEU A 216 -10.96 16.40 12.69
CA LEU A 216 -10.44 17.76 12.78
C LEU A 216 -10.84 18.60 11.57
N GLY A 217 -10.68 18.08 10.36
CA GLY A 217 -11.07 18.77 9.13
C GLY A 217 -12.56 19.12 9.10
N LEU A 218 -13.42 18.19 9.52
CA LEU A 218 -14.86 18.43 9.66
C LEU A 218 -15.16 19.47 10.75
N SER A 219 -14.46 19.44 11.89
CA SER A 219 -14.69 20.42 12.97
C SER A 219 -14.30 21.85 12.59
N LEU A 220 -13.39 22.01 11.63
CA LEU A 220 -12.96 23.30 11.09
C LEU A 220 -13.76 23.71 9.84
N SER A 221 -14.63 22.84 9.33
CA SER A 221 -15.39 23.07 8.10
C SER A 221 -16.69 23.82 8.39
N GLU A 222 -17.03 24.74 7.50
CA GLU A 222 -18.33 25.43 7.50
C GLU A 222 -19.32 24.71 6.58
N LEU A 223 -20.59 24.69 6.97
CA LEU A 223 -21.67 24.11 6.18
C LEU A 223 -22.19 25.13 5.16
N GLY A 224 -22.25 24.75 3.89
CA GLY A 224 -22.82 25.53 2.80
C GLY A 224 -23.90 24.76 2.04
N THR A 225 -24.65 25.49 1.21
CA THR A 225 -25.61 24.89 0.28
C THR A 225 -24.88 24.27 -0.91
N ILE A 226 -25.33 23.09 -1.35
CA ILE A 226 -24.80 22.45 -2.57
C ILE A 226 -25.36 23.21 -3.77
N ASP A 227 -24.50 23.91 -4.50
CA ASP A 227 -24.88 24.56 -5.76
C ASP A 227 -24.96 23.48 -6.85
N PRO A 228 -26.10 23.31 -7.56
CA PRO A 228 -26.26 22.33 -8.63
C PRO A 228 -25.51 22.78 -9.90
N ASN A 229 -24.20 22.98 -9.79
CA ASN A 229 -23.33 23.18 -10.94
C ASN A 229 -23.19 21.83 -11.68
N PRO A 230 -23.53 21.73 -12.98
CA PRO A 230 -23.38 20.51 -13.77
C PRO A 230 -21.96 19.96 -13.81
N ASN A 231 -20.95 20.81 -13.56
CA ASN A 231 -19.54 20.47 -13.50
C ASN A 231 -19.01 20.31 -12.06
N GLY A 232 -19.87 20.43 -11.05
CA GLY A 232 -19.51 20.25 -9.64
C GLY A 232 -19.28 18.78 -9.32
N PHE A 233 -18.19 18.49 -8.60
CA PHE A 233 -17.93 17.14 -8.10
C PHE A 233 -18.56 16.99 -6.71
N LEU A 234 -19.57 16.12 -6.59
CA LEU A 234 -20.10 15.73 -5.29
C LEU A 234 -19.22 14.64 -4.69
N GLU A 235 -18.80 14.87 -3.45
CA GLU A 235 -18.05 13.88 -2.70
C GLU A 235 -18.88 12.61 -2.49
N GLY A 236 -18.25 11.45 -2.74
CA GLY A 236 -18.84 10.16 -2.38
C GLY A 236 -18.95 10.00 -0.87
N ASN A 237 -19.98 9.30 -0.40
CA ASN A 237 -20.18 9.03 1.02
C ASN A 237 -19.82 7.58 1.36
N SER A 238 -18.93 7.39 2.32
CA SER A 238 -18.71 6.10 2.99
C SER A 238 -19.45 6.07 4.33
N LEU A 239 -19.69 4.88 4.90
CA LEU A 239 -20.31 4.76 6.23
C LEU A 239 -19.52 5.51 7.30
N ILE A 240 -18.19 5.39 7.26
CA ILE A 240 -17.29 6.10 8.18
C ILE A 240 -17.42 7.61 7.99
N TYR A 241 -17.53 8.08 6.75
CA TYR A 241 -17.64 9.51 6.45
C TYR A 241 -18.98 10.09 6.92
N LEU A 242 -20.10 9.40 6.62
CA LEU A 242 -21.42 9.79 7.12
C LEU A 242 -21.48 9.81 8.65
N LEU A 243 -20.94 8.79 9.29
CA LEU A 243 -20.87 8.72 10.75
C LEU A 243 -20.01 9.84 11.32
N SER A 244 -18.88 10.16 10.69
CA SER A 244 -18.00 11.26 11.10
C SER A 244 -18.72 12.62 11.00
N LYS A 245 -19.46 12.87 9.90
CA LYS A 245 -20.30 14.07 9.76
C LYS A 245 -21.38 14.13 10.83
N PHE A 246 -22.05 13.01 11.11
CA PHE A 246 -23.06 12.92 12.16
C PHE A 246 -22.49 13.21 13.55
N ILE A 247 -21.30 12.67 13.87
CA ILE A 247 -20.62 12.91 15.15
C ILE A 247 -20.25 14.39 15.31
N VAL A 248 -19.78 15.04 14.25
CA VAL A 248 -19.29 16.43 14.32
C VAL A 248 -20.42 17.45 14.27
N PHE A 249 -21.41 17.27 13.38
CA PHE A 249 -22.47 18.25 13.14
C PHE A 249 -23.82 17.89 13.77
N GLY A 250 -23.97 16.68 14.33
CA GLY A 250 -25.22 16.22 14.95
C GLY A 250 -26.34 15.89 13.95
N GLN A 251 -26.06 15.91 12.64
CA GLN A 251 -27.03 15.67 11.59
C GLN A 251 -26.42 14.85 10.44
N LEU A 252 -27.25 14.07 9.74
CA LEU A 252 -26.81 13.34 8.56
C LEU A 252 -26.67 14.32 7.40
N LEU A 253 -25.44 14.42 6.88
CA LEU A 253 -25.09 15.30 5.79
C LEU A 253 -24.62 14.49 4.57
N PRO A 254 -24.93 14.95 3.36
CA PRO A 254 -25.67 16.18 3.05
C PRO A 254 -27.19 16.07 3.28
N ALA A 255 -27.79 17.09 3.90
CA ALA A 255 -29.18 17.06 4.36
C ALA A 255 -30.15 17.48 3.24
N PRO A 256 -31.20 16.69 2.95
CA PRO A 256 -32.17 17.02 1.90
C PRO A 256 -33.01 18.24 2.28
N VAL A 257 -33.44 18.99 1.26
CA VAL A 257 -34.31 20.18 1.42
C VAL A 257 -35.60 19.87 2.21
N GLU A 258 -36.16 18.68 2.00
CA GLU A 258 -37.30 18.17 2.77
C GLU A 258 -36.91 16.90 3.54
N PRO A 259 -37.46 16.66 4.75
CA PRO A 259 -37.17 15.45 5.51
C PRO A 259 -37.54 14.19 4.72
N GLN A 260 -36.53 13.41 4.35
CA GLN A 260 -36.69 12.16 3.62
C GLN A 260 -36.64 10.94 4.55
N GLY A 261 -37.35 9.87 4.17
CA GLY A 261 -37.35 8.61 4.91
C GLY A 261 -36.07 7.77 4.73
N PHE A 262 -35.99 6.64 5.43
CA PHE A 262 -34.85 5.72 5.38
C PHE A 262 -34.50 5.22 3.96
N LEU A 263 -35.52 4.98 3.12
CA LEU A 263 -35.33 4.50 1.74
C LEU A 263 -34.52 5.48 0.87
N TYR A 264 -34.70 6.78 1.10
CA TYR A 264 -33.92 7.81 0.42
C TYR A 264 -32.44 7.69 0.75
N TRP A 265 -32.10 7.59 2.04
CA TRP A 265 -30.72 7.47 2.49
C TRP A 265 -30.06 6.17 2.01
N LEU A 266 -30.82 5.08 1.95
CA LEU A 266 -30.34 3.81 1.42
C LEU A 266 -30.05 3.91 -0.09
N GLN A 267 -30.98 4.50 -0.86
CA GLN A 267 -30.77 4.75 -2.29
C GLN A 267 -29.60 5.71 -2.54
N TYR A 268 -29.52 6.81 -1.79
CA TYR A 268 -28.46 7.80 -1.88
C TYR A 268 -27.09 7.19 -1.57
N PHE A 269 -27.00 6.34 -0.53
CA PHE A 269 -25.76 5.65 -0.18
C PHE A 269 -25.24 4.75 -1.30
N PHE A 270 -26.11 3.93 -1.92
CA PHE A 270 -25.70 2.98 -2.96
C PHE A 270 -25.59 3.59 -4.36
N THR A 271 -26.38 4.62 -4.66
CA THR A 271 -26.49 5.18 -6.03
C THR A 271 -25.95 6.60 -6.16
N GLY A 272 -25.62 7.26 -5.05
CA GLY A 272 -25.23 8.68 -5.03
C GLY A 272 -26.37 9.64 -5.42
N ARG A 273 -27.60 9.13 -5.56
CA ARG A 273 -28.80 9.86 -6.01
C ARG A 273 -30.03 9.44 -5.19
N PRO A 274 -31.05 10.30 -5.03
CA PRO A 274 -31.12 11.70 -5.46
C PRO A 274 -30.13 12.58 -4.69
N ILE A 275 -29.70 13.69 -5.28
CA ILE A 275 -28.85 14.65 -4.57
C ILE A 275 -29.75 15.39 -3.56
N PRO A 276 -29.35 15.45 -2.28
CA PRO A 276 -30.11 16.16 -1.24
C PRO A 276 -30.19 17.66 -1.46
#